data_AF-A0A7Y5RUT8-F1
#
_entry.id   AF-A0A7Y5RUT8-F1
#
_cell.length_a   1.000
_cell.length_b   1.000
_cell.length_c   1.000
_cell.angle_alpha   90.00
_cell.angle_beta   90.00
_cell.angle_gamma   90.00
#
_symmetry.space_group_name_H-M   'P 1'
#
loop_
_entity.id
_entity.type
_entity.pdbx_description
1 polymer ?
#
loop_
_entity_poly.entity_id
_entity_poly.type
_entity_poly.pdbx_seq_one_letter_code
_entity_poly.pdbx_strand_id
1 'polypeptide(L)'
;MNEPSEEQREYELTPLDPVTDGVRLDSAPGGGFAIPADPVHLCPNCGYNLAGLKHRRCPECGNVFNLRAARMAAEGGAWPFDRHDLRVLRNAKRRRAIGLYLTAAGLGVPTWLAPAPRDMIVLLLLLFAPMAFLSWIVAYTVDLDWCSTILVWGVLAALLGVLATMAVLL
;
A
#
# COMPACT_ATOMS: atom_id res chain seq x y z
N MET A 1 41.70 25.38 8.20
CA MET A 1 41.23 24.36 7.25
C MET A 1 40.74 23.21 8.11
N ASN A 2 39.42 23.04 8.23
CA ASN A 2 38.81 22.01 9.07
C ASN A 2 38.48 20.80 8.20
N GLU A 3 39.05 19.65 8.54
CA GLU A 3 38.63 18.37 7.98
C GLU A 3 37.25 18.00 8.56
N PRO A 4 36.29 17.58 7.74
CA PRO A 4 35.01 17.09 8.23
C PRO A 4 35.18 15.72 8.91
N SER A 5 34.49 15.51 10.02
CA SER A 5 34.52 14.28 10.83
C SER A 5 33.95 13.08 10.07
N GLU A 6 34.53 11.89 10.30
CA GLU A 6 34.16 10.61 9.66
C GLU A 6 32.66 10.26 9.76
N GLU A 7 31.97 10.80 10.75
CA GLU A 7 30.53 10.59 10.95
C GLU A 7 29.71 11.07 9.75
N GLN A 8 30.19 12.05 8.96
CA GLN A 8 29.48 12.58 7.79
C GLN A 8 29.54 11.70 6.52
N ARG A 9 30.27 10.59 6.51
CA ARG A 9 30.33 9.69 5.35
C ARG A 9 29.27 8.60 5.33
N GLU A 10 28.53 8.37 6.42
CA GLU A 10 27.69 7.17 6.54
C GLU A 10 26.22 7.36 6.11
N TYR A 11 25.82 8.58 5.71
CA TYR A 11 24.41 8.88 5.40
C TYR A 11 24.15 9.51 4.03
N GLU A 12 25.08 9.37 3.09
CA GLU A 12 24.74 9.50 1.66
C GLU A 12 24.03 8.22 1.18
N LEU A 13 22.86 7.97 1.79
CA LEU A 13 21.82 7.10 1.26
C LEU A 13 21.33 7.74 -0.03
N THR A 14 22.02 7.45 -1.13
CA THR A 14 21.50 7.66 -2.47
C THR A 14 20.13 6.99 -2.52
N PRO A 15 19.04 7.72 -2.82
CA PRO A 15 17.74 7.11 -3.00
C PRO A 15 17.91 6.00 -4.03
N LEU A 16 17.64 4.76 -3.63
CA LEU A 16 17.51 3.67 -4.58
C LEU A 16 16.38 4.08 -5.51
N ASP A 17 16.75 4.53 -6.71
CA ASP A 17 15.82 4.79 -7.78
C ASP A 17 14.88 3.59 -7.86
N PRO A 18 13.56 3.80 -7.96
CA PRO A 18 12.65 2.70 -8.15
C PRO A 18 13.15 1.98 -9.40
N VAL A 19 13.66 0.77 -9.19
CA VAL A 19 14.07 -0.18 -10.22
C VAL A 19 12.84 -0.38 -11.10
N THR A 20 12.71 0.52 -12.07
CA THR A 20 11.93 0.35 -13.26
C THR A 20 12.78 -0.59 -14.07
N ASP A 21 12.75 -1.86 -13.65
CA ASP A 21 13.11 -3.03 -14.43
C ASP A 21 12.18 -3.05 -15.66
N GLY A 22 12.38 -2.07 -16.55
CA GLY A 22 12.16 -2.20 -17.97
C GLY A 22 13.21 -3.17 -18.49
N VAL A 23 13.22 -4.39 -17.93
CA VAL A 23 13.86 -5.54 -18.55
C VAL A 23 13.10 -5.70 -19.87
N ARG A 24 13.65 -5.08 -20.92
CA ARG A 24 13.39 -5.43 -22.31
C ARG A 24 13.71 -6.93 -22.42
N LEU A 25 12.73 -7.76 -22.13
CA LEU A 25 12.76 -9.21 -22.33
C LEU A 25 12.66 -9.58 -23.83
N ASP A 26 12.64 -8.57 -24.70
CA ASP A 26 12.23 -8.70 -26.09
C ASP A 26 13.40 -8.83 -27.07
N SER A 27 14.65 -9.01 -26.61
CA SER A 27 15.80 -8.88 -27.53
C SER A 27 16.97 -9.84 -27.34
N ALA A 28 16.82 -10.92 -26.58
CA ALA A 28 17.76 -12.04 -26.71
C ALA A 28 17.31 -12.92 -27.89
N PRO A 29 17.99 -12.89 -29.05
CA PRO A 29 17.58 -13.67 -30.21
C PRO A 29 17.74 -15.17 -29.94
N GLY A 30 16.62 -15.88 -29.91
CA GLY A 30 16.48 -17.16 -30.60
C GLY A 30 17.11 -18.42 -29.98
N GLY A 31 17.76 -18.35 -28.84
CA GLY A 31 18.27 -19.54 -28.12
C GLY A 31 17.29 -20.04 -27.06
N GLY A 32 16.03 -20.31 -27.42
CA GLY A 32 15.00 -20.74 -26.47
C GLY A 32 15.28 -22.15 -25.93
N PHE A 33 16.12 -22.25 -24.89
CA PHE A 33 16.29 -23.49 -24.15
C PHE A 33 14.92 -23.97 -23.66
N ALA A 34 14.64 -25.25 -23.90
CA ALA A 34 13.43 -25.88 -23.38
C ALA A 34 13.41 -25.73 -21.85
N ILE A 35 12.23 -25.46 -21.31
CA ILE A 35 12.04 -25.37 -19.87
C ILE A 35 12.37 -26.74 -19.25
N PRO A 36 13.31 -26.83 -18.30
CA PRO A 36 13.65 -28.11 -17.67
C PRO A 36 12.43 -28.66 -16.93
N ALA A 37 12.29 -29.99 -16.91
CA ALA A 37 11.19 -30.65 -16.23
C ALA A 37 11.29 -30.58 -14.69
N ASP A 38 12.50 -30.42 -14.16
CA ASP A 38 12.81 -30.31 -12.73
C ASP A 38 13.62 -29.03 -12.47
N PRO A 39 13.20 -28.13 -11.56
CA PRO A 39 11.95 -28.16 -10.78
C PRO A 39 10.70 -28.05 -11.68
N VAL A 40 9.54 -28.46 -11.16
CA VAL A 40 8.26 -28.31 -11.87
C VAL A 40 7.99 -26.83 -12.13
N HIS A 41 7.45 -26.51 -13.30
CA HIS A 41 7.03 -25.15 -13.67
C HIS A 41 5.57 -25.18 -14.08
N LEU A 42 4.70 -24.47 -13.39
CA LEU A 42 3.27 -24.39 -13.70
C LEU A 42 2.91 -23.00 -14.21
N CYS A 43 1.94 -22.91 -15.11
CA CYS A 43 1.43 -21.62 -15.56
C CYS A 43 0.75 -20.91 -14.39
N PRO A 44 1.13 -19.67 -14.06
CA PRO A 44 0.53 -18.95 -12.93
C PRO A 44 -0.95 -18.60 -13.14
N ASN A 45 -1.46 -18.66 -14.38
CA ASN A 45 -2.85 -18.32 -14.69
C ASN A 45 -3.79 -19.53 -14.74
N CYS A 46 -3.35 -20.65 -15.34
CA CYS A 46 -4.20 -21.83 -15.54
C CYS A 46 -3.66 -23.11 -14.90
N GLY A 47 -2.48 -23.07 -14.28
CA GLY A 47 -1.86 -24.25 -13.66
C GLY A 47 -1.25 -25.27 -14.64
N TYR A 48 -1.28 -25.02 -15.96
CA TYR A 48 -0.72 -25.95 -16.95
C TYR A 48 0.78 -26.19 -16.76
N ASN A 49 1.25 -27.43 -16.94
CA ASN A 49 2.67 -27.78 -16.83
C ASN A 49 3.47 -27.24 -18.02
N LEU A 50 4.46 -26.39 -17.74
CA LEU A 50 5.26 -25.70 -18.74
C LEU A 50 6.56 -26.43 -19.10
N ALA A 51 6.79 -27.62 -18.55
CA ALA A 51 7.98 -28.42 -18.85
C ALA A 51 8.10 -28.73 -20.36
N GLY A 52 9.31 -28.60 -20.91
CA GLY A 52 9.61 -28.90 -22.31
C GLY A 52 9.23 -27.82 -23.32
N LEU A 53 8.52 -26.77 -22.92
CA LEU A 53 8.20 -25.67 -23.82
C LEU A 53 9.45 -24.85 -24.19
N LYS A 54 9.58 -24.52 -25.47
CA LYS A 54 10.65 -23.62 -25.99
C LYS A 54 10.24 -22.15 -25.98
N HIS A 55 8.94 -21.87 -25.95
CA HIS A 55 8.39 -20.51 -26.00
C HIS A 55 7.89 -20.08 -24.63
N ARG A 56 8.05 -18.78 -24.31
CA ARG A 56 7.56 -18.14 -23.07
C ARG A 56 6.06 -17.82 -23.11
N ARG A 57 5.24 -18.63 -23.78
CA ARG A 57 3.78 -18.48 -23.86
C ARG A 57 3.10 -19.80 -23.52
N CYS A 58 2.07 -19.72 -22.68
CA CYS A 58 1.29 -20.89 -22.31
C CYS A 58 0.40 -21.33 -23.49
N PRO A 59 0.35 -22.63 -23.84
CA PRO A 59 -0.47 -23.11 -24.96
C PRO A 59 -1.95 -23.15 -24.61
N GLU A 60 -2.31 -23.28 -23.33
CA GLU A 60 -3.70 -23.32 -22.87
C GLU A 60 -4.34 -21.93 -22.80
N CYS A 61 -3.65 -20.94 -22.22
CA CYS A 61 -4.23 -19.60 -22.00
C CYS A 61 -3.61 -18.47 -22.84
N GLY A 62 -2.55 -18.74 -23.63
CA GLY A 62 -1.89 -17.75 -24.48
C GLY A 62 -1.04 -16.69 -23.76
N ASN A 63 -1.11 -16.63 -22.42
CA ASN A 63 -0.39 -15.65 -21.62
C ASN A 63 1.12 -15.86 -21.68
N VAL A 64 1.85 -14.74 -21.75
CA VAL A 64 3.31 -14.70 -21.63
C VAL A 64 3.67 -14.89 -20.15
N PHE A 65 4.70 -15.67 -19.86
CA PHE A 65 5.13 -15.92 -18.49
C PHE A 65 6.64 -15.79 -18.31
N ASN A 66 7.06 -15.59 -17.05
CA ASN A 66 8.45 -15.66 -16.62
C ASN A 66 8.69 -16.99 -15.90
N LEU A 67 9.86 -17.63 -16.10
CA LEU A 67 10.24 -18.87 -15.41
C LEU A 67 10.14 -18.76 -13.89
N ARG A 68 10.57 -17.64 -13.32
CA ARG A 68 10.53 -17.45 -11.87
C ARG A 68 9.08 -17.51 -11.36
N ALA A 69 8.16 -16.87 -12.07
CA ALA A 69 6.74 -16.92 -11.73
C ALA A 69 6.17 -18.35 -11.88
N ALA A 70 6.57 -19.06 -12.94
CA ALA A 70 6.13 -20.42 -13.18
C ALA A 70 6.64 -21.43 -12.13
N ARG A 71 7.89 -21.25 -11.66
CA ARG A 71 8.46 -22.08 -10.58
C ARG A 71 7.74 -21.84 -9.26
N MET A 72 7.53 -20.57 -8.88
CA MET A 72 6.81 -20.25 -7.65
C MET A 72 5.38 -20.80 -7.64
N ALA A 73 4.69 -20.77 -8.79
CA ALA A 73 3.36 -21.38 -8.94
C ALA A 73 3.38 -22.90 -8.73
N ALA A 74 4.46 -23.57 -9.12
CA ALA A 74 4.62 -25.02 -8.94
C ALA A 74 4.93 -25.44 -7.50
N GLU A 75 5.65 -24.60 -6.74
CA GLU A 75 6.01 -24.84 -5.34
C GLU A 75 4.80 -24.75 -4.38
N GLY A 76 3.57 -24.62 -4.90
CA GLY A 76 2.38 -24.39 -4.09
C GLY A 76 2.39 -23.03 -3.39
N GLY A 77 3.31 -22.14 -3.80
CA GLY A 77 3.31 -20.74 -3.44
C GLY A 77 2.09 -20.10 -4.06
N ALA A 78 0.96 -20.20 -3.37
CA ALA A 78 -0.23 -19.40 -3.62
C ALA A 78 0.19 -17.92 -3.59
N TRP A 79 0.51 -17.38 -4.76
CA TRP A 79 0.71 -15.95 -4.95
C TRP A 79 -0.46 -15.43 -5.77
N PRO A 80 -1.60 -15.12 -5.13
CA PRO A 80 -2.66 -14.31 -5.73
C PRO A 80 -2.32 -12.81 -5.69
N PHE A 81 -1.16 -12.39 -5.16
CA PHE A 81 -0.70 -11.00 -5.32
C PHE A 81 -0.16 -10.78 -6.73
N ASP A 82 -1.12 -10.76 -7.63
CA ASP A 82 -1.09 -10.14 -8.93
C ASP A 82 -0.33 -8.81 -8.85
N ARG A 83 0.50 -8.50 -9.85
CA ARG A 83 1.17 -7.19 -9.93
C ARG A 83 0.16 -6.03 -10.01
N HIS A 84 -1.11 -6.34 -10.22
CA HIS A 84 -2.21 -5.40 -10.03
C HIS A 84 -2.29 -4.84 -8.61
N ASP A 85 -1.90 -5.60 -7.59
CA ASP A 85 -2.05 -5.22 -6.19
C ASP A 85 -0.94 -4.29 -5.70
N LEU A 86 0.24 -4.30 -6.33
CA LEU A 86 1.30 -3.33 -5.99
C LEU A 86 0.91 -1.89 -6.36
N ARG A 87 0.09 -1.69 -7.41
CA ARG A 87 -0.49 -0.36 -7.72
C ARG A 87 -1.54 0.02 -6.69
N VAL A 88 -2.32 -0.94 -6.20
CA VAL A 88 -3.31 -0.74 -5.13
C VAL A 88 -2.61 -0.40 -3.82
N LEU A 89 -1.54 -1.11 -3.44
CA LEU A 89 -0.72 -0.85 -2.25
C LEU A 89 0.00 0.50 -2.30
N ARG A 90 0.54 0.90 -3.46
CA ARG A 90 1.16 2.23 -3.62
C ARG A 90 0.12 3.34 -3.50
N ASN A 91 -1.08 3.13 -4.05
CA ASN A 91 -2.20 4.03 -3.87
C ASN A 91 -2.74 3.99 -2.42
N ALA A 92 -2.65 2.85 -1.72
CA ALA A 92 -3.04 2.69 -0.33
C ALA A 92 -2.14 3.51 0.59
N LYS A 93 -0.82 3.55 0.36
CA LYS A 93 0.09 4.46 1.10
C LYS A 93 -0.31 5.93 0.93
N ARG A 94 -0.63 6.37 -0.29
CA ARG A 94 -1.08 7.75 -0.55
C ARG A 94 -2.43 8.05 0.11
N ARG A 95 -3.38 7.12 0.06
CA ARG A 95 -4.69 7.25 0.73
C ARG A 95 -4.56 7.30 2.26
N ARG A 96 -3.67 6.48 2.85
CA ARG A 96 -3.35 6.53 4.29
C ARG A 96 -2.77 7.87 4.69
N ALA A 97 -1.82 8.41 3.92
CA ALA A 97 -1.23 9.71 4.19
C ALA A 97 -2.28 10.85 4.15
N ILE A 98 -3.18 10.84 3.15
CA ILE A 98 -4.26 11.82 3.03
C ILE A 98 -5.22 11.73 4.24
N GLY A 99 -5.64 10.51 4.62
CA GLY A 99 -6.52 10.32 5.77
C GLY A 99 -5.89 10.82 7.07
N LEU A 100 -4.61 10.52 7.29
CA LEU A 100 -3.88 10.94 8.48
C LEU A 100 -3.70 12.47 8.54
N TYR A 101 -3.43 13.10 7.40
CA TYR A 101 -3.34 14.55 7.27
C TYR A 101 -4.67 15.26 7.57
N LEU A 102 -5.79 14.76 7.03
CA LEU A 102 -7.13 15.33 7.27
C LEU A 102 -7.53 15.21 8.75
N THR A 103 -7.25 14.08 9.40
CA THR A 103 -7.52 13.90 10.83
C THR A 103 -6.68 14.85 11.68
N ALA A 104 -5.39 14.99 11.38
CA ALA A 104 -4.51 15.93 12.09
C ALA A 104 -4.96 17.39 11.90
N ALA A 105 -5.34 17.78 10.68
CA ALA A 105 -5.84 19.13 10.40
C ALA A 105 -7.17 19.41 11.11
N GLY A 106 -8.10 18.46 11.11
CA GLY A 106 -9.39 18.58 11.79
C GLY A 106 -9.26 18.75 13.31
N LEU A 107 -8.27 18.15 13.94
CA LEU A 107 -7.98 18.29 15.38
C LEU A 107 -7.13 19.53 15.70
N GLY A 108 -6.22 19.92 14.80
CA GLY A 108 -5.28 21.02 15.00
C GLY A 108 -5.90 22.41 14.78
N VAL A 109 -6.80 22.56 13.81
CA VAL A 109 -7.39 23.87 13.48
C VAL A 109 -8.25 24.45 14.63
N PRO A 110 -9.16 23.67 15.27
CA PRO A 110 -9.97 24.20 16.37
C PRO A 110 -9.14 24.55 17.61
N THR A 111 -8.07 23.79 17.88
CA THR A 111 -7.20 24.02 19.03
C THR A 111 -6.32 25.27 18.88
N TRP A 112 -6.07 25.72 17.65
CA TRP A 112 -5.30 26.92 17.37
C TRP A 112 -6.13 28.21 17.38
N LEU A 113 -7.40 28.14 16.92
CA LEU A 113 -8.24 29.32 16.72
C LEU A 113 -9.06 29.73 17.96
N ALA A 114 -9.26 28.83 18.92
CA ALA A 114 -9.99 29.14 20.14
C ALA A 114 -9.36 28.42 21.34
N PRO A 115 -8.91 29.12 22.41
CA PRO A 115 -8.62 28.48 23.68
C PRO A 115 -9.94 28.01 24.29
N ALA A 116 -10.42 26.84 23.86
CA ALA A 116 -11.65 26.25 24.39
C ALA A 116 -11.47 25.94 25.90
N PRO A 117 -12.53 26.08 26.71
CA PRO A 117 -12.48 25.64 28.10
C PRO A 117 -12.19 24.13 28.15
N ARG A 118 -11.37 23.72 29.12
CA ARG A 118 -10.90 22.32 29.28
C ARG A 118 -12.05 21.30 29.22
N ASP A 119 -13.23 21.69 29.68
CA ASP A 119 -14.43 20.86 29.70
C ASP A 119 -14.90 20.46 28.29
N MET A 120 -14.68 21.31 27.29
CA MET A 120 -15.07 21.02 25.90
C MET A 120 -14.15 19.97 25.27
N ILE A 121 -12.85 20.00 25.60
CA ILE A 121 -11.87 19.00 25.14
C ILE A 121 -12.21 17.62 25.73
N VAL A 122 -12.55 17.58 27.02
CA VAL A 122 -12.94 16.34 27.70
C VAL A 122 -14.21 15.75 27.10
N LEU A 123 -15.22 16.58 26.81
CA LEU A 123 -16.46 16.14 26.15
C LEU A 123 -16.18 15.55 24.75
N LEU A 124 -15.31 16.20 23.98
CA LEU A 124 -14.96 15.77 22.62
C LEU A 124 -14.18 14.44 22.65
N LEU A 125 -13.26 14.26 23.60
CA LEU A 125 -12.55 13.00 23.82
C LEU A 125 -13.50 11.87 24.24
N LEU A 126 -14.42 12.14 25.17
CA LEU A 126 -15.42 11.16 25.64
C LEU A 126 -16.33 10.66 24.52
N LEU A 127 -16.64 11.51 23.53
CA LEU A 127 -17.53 11.16 22.43
C LEU A 127 -16.79 10.46 21.29
N PHE A 128 -15.58 10.90 20.95
CA PHE A 128 -14.84 10.36 19.81
C PHE A 128 -14.02 9.10 20.12
N ALA A 129 -13.47 8.96 21.33
CA ALA A 129 -12.69 7.78 21.71
C ALA A 129 -13.46 6.45 21.56
N PRO A 130 -14.70 6.29 22.06
CA PRO A 130 -15.42 5.03 21.92
C PRO A 130 -15.82 4.76 20.47
N MET A 131 -16.11 5.80 19.70
CA MET A 131 -16.48 5.65 18.29
C MET A 131 -15.30 5.24 17.41
N ALA A 132 -14.11 5.80 17.66
CA ALA A 132 -12.88 5.36 17.01
C ALA A 132 -12.54 3.90 17.37
N PHE A 133 -12.75 3.51 18.63
CA PHE A 133 -12.52 2.14 19.10
C PHE A 133 -13.50 1.14 18.46
N LEU A 134 -14.79 1.47 18.39
CA LEU A 134 -15.80 0.64 17.71
C LEU A 134 -15.49 0.50 16.21
N SER A 135 -15.04 1.56 15.56
CA SER A 135 -14.62 1.49 14.16
C SER A 135 -13.39 0.62 13.95
N TRP A 136 -12.44 0.63 14.89
CA TRP A 136 -11.28 -0.25 14.88
C TRP A 136 -11.70 -1.72 14.98
N ILE A 137 -12.64 -2.03 15.88
CA ILE A 137 -13.22 -3.38 16.02
C ILE A 137 -13.90 -3.84 14.72
N VAL A 138 -14.74 -3.00 14.11
CA VAL A 138 -15.44 -3.34 12.86
C VAL A 138 -14.48 -3.53 11.68
N ALA A 139 -13.45 -2.69 11.57
CA ALA A 139 -12.42 -2.85 10.53
C ALA A 139 -11.64 -4.16 10.71
N TYR A 140 -11.37 -4.54 11.96
CA TYR A 140 -10.69 -5.79 12.29
C TYR A 140 -11.54 -7.04 12.00
N THR A 141 -12.86 -6.97 12.21
CA THR A 141 -13.73 -8.15 12.07
C THR A 141 -14.26 -8.38 10.66
N VAL A 142 -14.37 -7.35 9.82
CA VAL A 142 -15.04 -7.46 8.50
C VAL A 142 -14.05 -7.44 7.33
N ASP A 143 -12.73 -7.52 7.58
CA ASP A 143 -11.68 -7.32 6.55
C ASP A 143 -11.92 -6.04 5.73
N LEU A 144 -12.54 -5.04 6.36
CA LEU A 144 -12.91 -3.79 5.72
C LEU A 144 -11.64 -2.98 5.51
N ASP A 145 -11.43 -2.50 4.29
CA ASP A 145 -10.25 -1.71 3.93
C ASP A 145 -10.07 -0.55 4.90
N TRP A 146 -9.05 -0.62 5.78
CA TRP A 146 -8.69 0.39 6.79
C TRP A 146 -8.61 1.82 6.23
N CYS A 147 -8.39 1.96 4.93
CA CYS A 147 -8.35 3.25 4.26
C CYS A 147 -9.73 3.93 4.21
N SER A 148 -10.81 3.17 4.06
CA SER A 148 -12.18 3.69 3.99
C SER A 148 -12.66 4.19 5.35
N THR A 149 -12.38 3.44 6.42
CA THR A 149 -12.74 3.83 7.78
C THR A 149 -12.03 5.10 8.22
N ILE A 150 -10.71 5.21 7.98
CA ILE A 150 -9.94 6.43 8.30
C ILE A 150 -10.49 7.65 7.53
N LEU A 151 -10.84 7.50 6.25
CA LEU A 151 -11.40 8.60 5.45
C LEU A 151 -12.75 9.08 5.99
N VAL A 152 -13.65 8.15 6.33
CA VAL A 152 -14.97 8.49 6.87
C VAL A 152 -14.83 9.26 8.19
N TRP A 153 -13.98 8.78 9.11
CA TRP A 153 -13.73 9.47 10.38
C TRP A 153 -13.09 10.84 10.22
N GLY A 154 -12.11 10.97 9.33
CA GLY A 154 -11.47 12.26 9.05
C GLY A 154 -12.45 13.31 8.52
N VAL A 155 -13.34 12.94 7.59
CA VAL A 155 -14.38 13.83 7.05
C VAL A 155 -15.38 14.23 8.14
N LEU A 156 -15.82 13.26 8.95
CA LEU A 156 -16.81 13.49 10.00
C LEU A 156 -16.25 14.43 11.10
N ALA A 157 -14.99 14.23 11.49
CA ALA A 157 -14.29 15.11 12.42
C ALA A 157 -14.14 16.54 11.85
N ALA A 158 -13.76 16.68 10.58
CA ALA A 158 -13.64 17.99 9.93
C ALA A 158 -14.97 18.74 9.88
N LEU A 159 -16.07 18.06 9.52
CA LEU A 159 -17.41 18.65 9.50
C LEU A 159 -17.85 19.12 10.89
N LEU A 160 -17.60 18.31 11.93
CA LEU A 160 -17.92 18.69 13.31
C LEU A 160 -17.08 19.89 13.80
N GLY A 161 -15.80 19.97 13.41
CA GLY A 161 -14.98 21.15 13.68
C GLY A 161 -15.52 22.43 13.03
N VAL A 162 -15.99 22.34 11.78
CA VAL A 162 -16.62 23.48 11.08
C VAL A 162 -17.94 23.87 11.76
N LEU A 163 -18.78 22.92 12.15
CA LEU A 163 -20.04 23.22 12.84
C LEU A 163 -19.80 23.88 14.21
N ALA A 164 -18.82 23.38 14.96
CA ALA A 164 -18.45 23.96 16.26
C ALA A 164 -17.94 25.40 16.11
N THR A 165 -17.11 25.67 15.11
CA THR A 165 -16.61 27.04 14.84
C THR A 165 -17.74 27.98 14.42
N MET A 166 -18.68 27.53 13.59
CA MET A 166 -19.87 28.31 13.22
C MET A 166 -20.78 28.61 14.42
N ALA A 167 -20.96 27.66 15.33
CA ALA A 167 -21.76 27.85 16.55
C ALA A 167 -21.16 28.86 17.54
N VAL A 168 -19.83 29.05 17.52
CA VAL A 168 -19.14 30.06 18.36
C VAL A 168 -19.24 31.46 17.76
N LEU A 169 -19.42 31.56 16.44
CA LEU A 169 -19.49 32.84 15.72
C LEU A 169 -20.90 33.45 15.65
N LEU A 170 -21.94 32.64 15.89
CA LEU A 170 -23.35 33.05 15.95
C LEU A 170 -23.73 33.49 17.36
#